data_AF-A0A1I2UR45-F1
#
_entry.id   AF-A0A1I2UR45-F1
#
_cell.length_a   1.000
_cell.length_b   1.000
_cell.length_c   1.000
_cell.angle_alpha   90.00
_cell.angle_beta   90.00
_cell.angle_gamma   90.00
#
_symmetry.space_group_name_H-M   'P 1'
#
loop_
_entity.id
_entity.type
_entity.pdbx_description
1 polymer ?
#
loop_
_entity_poly.entity_id
_entity_poly.type
_entity_poly.pdbx_seq_one_letter_code
_entity_poly.pdbx_strand_id
1 'polypeptide(L)'
;MNDNQSHETTREQAALIAALVCAERPEWDEPGVMAALGARRSARPALLGVAALRWAMNPAARTPAGIALDGPHWRITTAEPGDMERATSTVPVGVLCDYCGRSEEHCRRAPRIDDNHTFTPPGSVRRHMRGALR
;
A
#
# COMPACT_ATOMS: atom_id res chain seq x y z
N MET A 1 -20.15 13.84 24.56
CA MET A 1 -18.97 14.58 24.06
C MET A 1 -18.25 13.66 23.09
N ASN A 2 -18.14 14.02 21.81
CA ASN A 2 -17.33 13.26 20.86
C ASN A 2 -15.92 13.86 20.85
N ASP A 3 -14.95 13.10 21.38
CA ASP A 3 -13.53 13.43 21.28
C ASP A 3 -13.12 13.33 19.81
N ASN A 4 -13.17 14.47 19.13
CA ASN A 4 -12.59 14.64 17.80
C ASN A 4 -11.07 14.59 17.95
N GLN A 5 -10.52 13.37 17.99
CA GLN A 5 -9.06 13.18 17.98
C GLN A 5 -8.52 13.79 16.69
N SER A 6 -7.82 14.90 16.82
CA SER A 6 -7.01 15.49 15.75
C SER A 6 -5.90 14.50 15.41
N HIS A 7 -6.15 13.60 14.45
CA HIS A 7 -5.16 12.65 13.95
C HIS A 7 -4.13 13.38 13.08
N GLU A 8 -3.32 14.25 13.70
CA GLU A 8 -2.16 14.88 13.07
C GLU A 8 -1.09 13.83 12.81
N THR A 9 -0.37 13.96 11.69
CA THR A 9 0.73 13.06 11.37
C THR A 9 1.95 13.37 12.23
N THR A 10 2.41 12.38 13.00
CA THR A 10 3.63 12.51 13.81
C THR A 10 4.88 12.46 12.94
N ARG A 11 6.02 12.91 13.49
CA ARG A 11 7.32 12.85 12.79
C ARG A 11 7.72 11.42 12.42
N GLU A 12 7.48 10.46 13.30
CA GLU A 12 7.78 9.04 13.05
C GLU A 12 6.92 8.48 11.90
N GLN A 13 5.63 8.80 11.89
CA GLN A 13 4.73 8.42 10.79
C GLN A 13 5.17 9.07 9.48
N ALA A 14 5.56 10.35 9.50
CA ALA A 14 6.11 11.04 8.33
C ALA A 14 7.40 10.38 7.83
N ALA A 15 8.31 9.96 8.72
CA ALA A 15 9.54 9.26 8.36
C ALA A 15 9.26 7.91 7.69
N LEU A 16 8.30 7.13 8.21
CA LEU A 16 7.87 5.87 7.58
C LEU A 16 7.28 6.10 6.18
N ILE A 17 6.46 7.15 6.02
CA ILE A 17 5.92 7.53 4.71
C ILE A 17 7.06 7.97 3.78
N ALA A 18 8.01 8.78 4.26
CA ALA A 18 9.13 9.27 3.46
C ALA A 18 10.02 8.13 2.97
N ALA A 19 10.35 7.16 3.84
CA ALA A 19 11.09 5.97 3.46
C ALA A 19 10.39 5.18 2.34
N LEU A 20 9.07 5.01 2.44
CA LEU A 20 8.29 4.33 1.40
C LEU A 20 8.27 5.12 0.07
N VAL A 21 8.17 6.45 0.14
CA VAL A 21 8.20 7.31 -1.06
C VAL A 21 9.58 7.30 -1.74
N CYS A 22 10.67 7.37 -0.97
CA CYS A 22 12.03 7.27 -1.50
C CYS A 22 12.31 5.87 -2.08
N ALA A 23 11.66 4.81 -1.58
CA ALA A 23 11.74 3.50 -2.22
C ALA A 23 11.09 3.48 -3.61
N GLU A 24 9.98 4.21 -3.80
CA GLU A 24 9.30 4.36 -5.10
C GLU A 24 10.04 5.34 -6.04
N ARG A 25 10.67 6.37 -5.48
CA ARG A 25 11.42 7.41 -6.21
C ARG A 25 12.83 7.57 -5.62
N PRO A 26 13.76 6.64 -5.96
CA PRO A 26 15.11 6.62 -5.39
C PRO A 26 15.95 7.88 -5.66
N GLU A 27 15.58 8.65 -6.68
CA GLU A 27 16.23 9.92 -7.01
C GLU A 27 15.79 11.08 -6.11
N TRP A 28 14.74 10.92 -5.30
CA TRP A 28 14.30 11.92 -4.33
C TRP A 28 15.00 11.71 -2.99
N ASP A 29 15.48 12.79 -2.40
CA ASP A 29 16.09 12.74 -1.07
C ASP A 29 15.01 12.75 0.04
N GLU A 30 15.31 12.03 1.12
CA GLU A 30 14.41 11.92 2.27
C GLU A 30 14.13 13.28 2.96
N PRO A 31 15.10 14.20 3.13
CA PRO A 31 14.84 15.51 3.71
C PRO A 31 13.80 16.34 2.92
N GLY A 32 13.86 16.31 1.59
CA GLY A 32 12.92 16.99 0.71
C GLY A 32 11.52 16.40 0.76
N VAL A 33 11.41 15.08 0.84
CA VAL A 33 10.13 14.39 1.07
C VAL A 33 9.57 14.76 2.45
N MET A 34 10.39 14.69 3.50
CA MET A 34 10.00 15.06 4.87
C MET A 34 9.51 16.51 4.96
N ALA A 35 10.19 17.45 4.28
CA ALA A 35 9.77 18.84 4.20
C ALA A 35 8.38 18.98 3.55
N ALA A 36 8.14 18.28 2.44
CA ALA A 36 6.86 18.32 1.74
C ALA A 36 5.72 17.69 2.58
N LEU A 37 6.00 16.61 3.31
CA LEU A 37 5.04 16.00 4.23
C LEU A 37 4.72 16.93 5.41
N GLY A 38 5.75 17.59 5.98
CA GLY A 38 5.60 18.52 7.11
C GLY A 38 4.71 19.73 6.79
N ALA A 39 4.70 20.18 5.53
CA ALA A 39 3.81 21.22 5.04
C ALA A 39 2.31 20.83 5.11
N ARG A 40 2.01 19.52 5.21
CA ARG A 40 0.65 18.95 5.30
C ARG A 40 0.46 18.10 6.56
N ARG A 41 1.19 18.38 7.64
CA ARG A 41 1.16 17.60 8.90
C ARG A 41 -0.24 17.43 9.50
N SER A 42 -1.12 18.41 9.33
CA SER A 42 -2.51 18.38 9.82
C SER A 42 -3.40 17.37 9.10
N ALA A 43 -2.94 16.81 7.97
CA ALA A 43 -3.62 15.71 7.30
C ALA A 43 -3.47 14.41 8.12
N ARG A 44 -4.49 13.55 7.99
CA ARG A 44 -4.45 12.21 8.57
C ARG A 44 -3.31 11.40 7.95
N PRO A 45 -2.58 10.58 8.73
CA PRO A 45 -1.42 9.82 8.24
C PRO A 45 -1.73 8.98 7.00
N ALA A 46 -2.88 8.29 7.00
CA ALA A 46 -3.30 7.46 5.87
C ALA A 46 -3.54 8.27 4.58
N LEU A 47 -4.19 9.43 4.70
CA LEU A 47 -4.45 10.30 3.55
C LEU A 47 -3.14 10.90 3.02
N LEU A 48 -2.27 11.36 3.93
CA LEU A 48 -0.97 11.89 3.58
C LEU A 48 -0.11 10.84 2.86
N GLY A 49 -0.07 9.61 3.35
CA GLY A 49 0.65 8.50 2.72
C GLY A 49 0.12 8.18 1.31
N VAL A 50 -1.20 8.10 1.13
CA VAL A 50 -1.81 7.85 -0.19
C VAL A 50 -1.52 8.98 -1.17
N ALA A 51 -1.63 10.23 -0.73
CA ALA A 51 -1.36 11.39 -1.58
C ALA A 51 0.12 11.45 -1.99
N ALA A 52 1.04 11.17 -1.06
CA ALA A 52 2.47 11.13 -1.34
C ALA A 52 2.83 10.05 -2.35
N LEU A 53 2.30 8.84 -2.19
CA LEU A 53 2.53 7.74 -3.14
C LEU A 53 1.93 8.00 -4.53
N ARG A 54 0.73 8.56 -4.60
CA ARG A 54 0.13 8.96 -5.87
C ARG A 54 0.98 10.00 -6.60
N TRP A 55 1.56 10.94 -5.87
CA TRP A 55 2.50 11.90 -6.44
C TRP A 55 3.80 11.23 -6.90
N ALA A 56 4.34 10.31 -6.10
CA ALA A 56 5.54 9.54 -6.43
C ALA A 56 5.37 8.73 -7.73
N MET A 57 4.24 8.04 -7.88
CA MET A 57 3.88 7.25 -9.07
C MET A 57 3.60 8.09 -10.33
N ASN A 58 3.44 9.40 -10.21
CA ASN A 58 3.24 10.27 -11.37
C ASN A 58 4.57 10.49 -12.11
N PRO A 59 4.73 10.03 -13.37
CA PRO A 59 5.98 10.17 -14.10
C PRO A 59 6.33 11.64 -14.44
N ALA A 60 5.34 12.54 -14.45
CA ALA A 60 5.57 13.97 -14.64
C ALA A 60 6.04 14.68 -13.36
N ALA A 61 5.91 14.06 -12.19
CA ALA A 61 6.38 14.65 -10.94
C ALA A 61 7.91 14.60 -10.87
N ARG A 62 8.56 15.76 -10.95
CA ARG A 62 10.03 15.87 -10.91
C ARG A 62 10.60 16.02 -9.51
N THR A 63 9.79 16.46 -8.55
CA THR A 63 10.21 16.84 -7.20
C THR A 63 9.15 16.45 -6.16
N PRO A 64 9.56 16.08 -4.94
CA PRO A 64 8.64 15.79 -3.85
C PRO A 64 7.83 17.01 -3.38
N ALA A 65 8.27 18.24 -3.68
CA ALA A 65 7.59 19.47 -3.25
C ALA A 65 6.11 19.53 -3.70
N GLY A 66 5.76 18.88 -4.81
CA GLY A 66 4.38 18.81 -5.30
C GLY A 66 3.42 18.04 -4.39
N ILE A 67 3.92 17.20 -3.47
CA ILE A 67 3.08 16.54 -2.46
C ILE A 67 2.33 17.58 -1.63
N ALA A 68 3.00 18.68 -1.27
CA ALA A 68 2.41 19.73 -0.45
C ALA A 68 1.34 20.57 -1.18
N LEU A 69 1.29 20.51 -2.51
CA LEU A 69 0.35 21.27 -3.32
C LEU A 69 -1.00 20.57 -3.41
N ASP A 70 -2.08 21.33 -3.47
CA ASP A 70 -3.40 20.77 -3.77
C ASP A 70 -3.40 20.18 -5.18
N GLY A 71 -4.05 19.04 -5.36
CA GLY A 71 -4.08 18.38 -6.66
C GLY A 71 -4.83 17.04 -6.65
N PRO A 72 -4.91 16.37 -7.81
CA PRO A 72 -5.63 15.11 -7.97
C PRO A 72 -5.13 14.00 -7.04
N HIS A 73 -3.85 14.00 -6.66
CA HIS A 73 -3.26 13.03 -5.73
C HIS A 73 -3.92 13.03 -4.35
N TRP A 74 -4.49 14.17 -3.93
CA TRP A 74 -5.23 14.31 -2.67
C TRP A 74 -6.68 13.86 -2.74
N ARG A 75 -7.25 13.64 -3.92
CA ARG A 75 -8.66 13.25 -4.07
C ARG A 75 -8.81 11.76 -3.83
N ILE A 76 -9.48 11.36 -2.75
CA ILE A 76 -9.95 9.98 -2.61
C ILE A 76 -11.12 9.81 -3.57
N THR A 77 -10.86 9.33 -4.80
CA THR A 77 -11.92 8.70 -5.58
C THR A 77 -12.28 7.42 -4.83
N THR A 78 -13.42 7.42 -4.15
CA THR A 78 -14.11 6.18 -3.85
C THR A 78 -14.31 5.51 -5.20
N ALA A 79 -13.60 4.41 -5.45
CA ALA A 79 -13.91 3.55 -6.57
C ALA A 79 -15.41 3.29 -6.52
N GLU A 80 -16.12 3.63 -7.60
CA GLU A 80 -17.51 3.21 -7.73
C GLU A 80 -17.51 1.67 -7.66
N PRO A 81 -18.54 1.02 -7.09
CA PRO A 81 -18.59 -0.43 -6.93
C PRO A 81 -18.31 -1.25 -8.22
N GLY A 82 -18.33 -0.63 -9.40
CA GLY A 82 -18.03 -1.25 -10.69
C GLY A 82 -16.55 -1.31 -11.10
N ASP A 83 -15.63 -0.60 -10.44
CA ASP A 83 -14.21 -0.61 -10.84
C ASP A 83 -13.48 -1.91 -10.43
N MET A 84 -14.05 -2.70 -9.50
CA MET A 84 -13.53 -4.02 -9.13
C MET A 84 -13.92 -5.14 -10.11
N GLU A 85 -14.88 -4.93 -11.01
CA GLU A 85 -15.34 -5.99 -11.93
C GLU A 85 -14.33 -6.34 -13.03
N ARG A 86 -13.34 -5.48 -13.30
CA ARG A 86 -12.33 -5.73 -14.34
C ARG A 86 -11.09 -6.49 -13.89
N ALA A 87 -11.04 -6.90 -12.62
CA ALA A 87 -9.98 -7.74 -12.08
C ALA A 87 -10.47 -9.18 -11.78
N THR A 88 -11.38 -9.72 -12.60
CA THR A 88 -11.52 -11.19 -12.69
C THR A 88 -10.30 -11.74 -13.42
N SER A 89 -9.18 -11.81 -12.70
CA SER A 89 -8.05 -12.60 -13.11
C SER A 89 -8.55 -14.03 -13.24
N THR A 90 -8.74 -14.50 -14.47
CA THR A 90 -9.00 -15.90 -14.81
C THR A 90 -7.70 -16.69 -14.62
N VAL A 91 -7.11 -16.60 -13.43
CA VAL A 91 -6.07 -17.53 -13.03
C VAL A 91 -6.80 -18.86 -12.84
N PRO A 92 -6.48 -19.91 -13.61
CA PRO A 92 -6.99 -21.24 -13.32
C PRO A 92 -6.65 -21.56 -11.86
N VAL A 93 -7.50 -22.35 -11.19
CA VAL A 93 -7.33 -22.76 -9.78
C VAL A 93 -6.07 -23.62 -9.65
N GLY A 94 -4.92 -22.98 -9.74
CA GLY A 94 -3.60 -23.52 -9.49
C GLY A 94 -3.20 -23.23 -8.05
N VAL A 95 -2.07 -23.79 -7.68
CA VAL A 95 -1.47 -23.63 -6.35
C VAL A 95 -1.09 -22.15 -6.18
N LEU A 96 -1.91 -21.42 -5.44
CA LEU A 96 -1.62 -20.04 -5.07
C LEU A 96 -0.73 -20.03 -3.83
N CYS A 97 0.18 -19.07 -3.76
CA CYS A 97 0.94 -18.82 -2.55
C CYS A 97 0.00 -18.27 -1.46
N ASP A 98 -0.01 -18.89 -0.28
CA ASP A 98 -0.83 -18.42 0.85
C ASP A 98 -0.39 -17.05 1.39
N TYR A 99 0.84 -16.65 1.10
CA TYR A 99 1.41 -15.38 1.55
C TYR A 99 1.10 -14.20 0.61
N CYS A 100 1.18 -14.41 -0.72
CA CYS A 100 1.03 -13.32 -1.70
C CYS A 100 -0.05 -13.53 -2.76
N GLY A 101 -0.76 -14.66 -2.76
CA GLY A 101 -1.90 -14.95 -3.63
C GLY A 101 -1.57 -15.11 -5.12
N ARG A 102 -0.30 -15.25 -5.49
CA ARG A 102 0.17 -15.43 -6.88
C ARG A 102 0.49 -16.90 -7.18
N SER A 103 0.66 -17.24 -8.46
CA SER A 103 1.03 -18.58 -8.88
C SER A 103 2.46 -18.95 -8.47
N GLU A 104 2.71 -20.24 -8.28
CA GLU A 104 4.03 -20.79 -7.96
C GLU A 104 5.12 -20.36 -8.96
N GLU A 105 4.81 -20.33 -10.27
CA GLU A 105 5.74 -19.89 -11.30
C GLU A 105 6.19 -18.43 -11.11
N HIS A 106 5.27 -17.57 -10.65
CA HIS A 106 5.56 -16.16 -10.41
C HIS A 106 6.49 -15.97 -9.21
N CYS A 107 6.25 -16.72 -8.12
CA CYS A 107 7.12 -16.69 -6.94
C CYS A 107 8.54 -17.20 -7.25
N ARG A 108 8.68 -18.22 -8.10
CA ARG A 108 10.02 -18.75 -8.49
C ARG A 108 10.85 -17.78 -9.35
N ARG A 109 10.21 -16.89 -10.10
CA ARG A 109 10.89 -15.93 -10.98
C ARG A 109 11.36 -14.66 -10.27
N ALA A 110 10.82 -14.35 -9.10
CA ALA A 110 11.14 -13.13 -8.34
C ALA A 110 11.17 -13.41 -6.83
N PRO A 111 12.19 -14.13 -6.33
CA PRO A 111 12.30 -14.44 -4.91
C PRO A 111 12.49 -13.17 -4.07
N ARG A 112 11.78 -13.04 -2.94
CA ARG A 112 11.96 -11.96 -1.97
C ARG A 112 12.88 -12.41 -0.82
N ILE A 113 13.40 -11.43 -0.08
CA ILE A 113 14.48 -11.63 0.91
C ILE A 113 14.06 -12.55 2.10
N ASP A 114 12.76 -12.80 2.30
CA ASP A 114 12.21 -13.66 3.36
C ASP A 114 11.21 -14.69 2.80
N ASP A 115 11.65 -15.44 1.78
CA ASP A 115 10.80 -16.41 1.07
C ASP A 115 10.55 -17.69 1.89
N ASN A 116 9.51 -17.68 2.71
CA ASN A 116 8.88 -18.91 3.24
C ASN A 116 7.53 -19.18 2.56
N HIS A 117 7.52 -19.15 1.22
CA HIS A 117 6.32 -19.41 0.44
C HIS A 117 5.87 -20.87 0.63
N THR A 118 4.73 -21.06 1.30
CA THR A 118 4.02 -22.34 1.35
C THR A 118 2.90 -22.33 0.31
N PHE A 119 2.69 -23.48 -0.32
CA PHE A 119 1.86 -23.66 -1.50
C PHE A 119 0.82 -24.74 -1.23
N THR A 120 -0.46 -24.36 -1.15
CA THR A 120 -1.55 -25.31 -0.86
C THR A 120 -2.14 -25.87 -2.17
N PRO A 121 -2.04 -27.19 -2.45
CA PRO A 121 -2.54 -27.75 -3.70
C PRO A 121 -4.08 -27.69 -3.81
N PRO A 122 -4.63 -27.61 -5.03
CA PRO A 122 -6.08 -27.60 -5.22
C PRO A 122 -6.70 -28.88 -4.66
N GLY A 123 -7.62 -28.72 -3.71
CA GLY A 123 -8.36 -29.83 -3.07
C GLY A 123 -8.05 -30.05 -1.59
N SER A 124 -7.01 -29.43 -1.02
CA SER A 124 -6.66 -29.58 0.41
C SER A 124 -7.23 -28.48 1.30
N VAL A 125 -8.41 -27.94 0.99
CA VAL A 125 -9.14 -27.06 1.92
C VAL A 125 -9.62 -27.91 3.10
N ARG A 126 -8.76 -28.15 4.09
CA ARG A 126 -9.23 -28.54 5.42
C ARG A 126 -9.98 -27.34 5.96
N ARG A 127 -11.32 -27.40 5.86
CA ARG A 127 -12.21 -26.51 6.61
C ARG A 127 -11.83 -26.67 8.08
N HIS A 128 -11.04 -25.73 8.62
CA HIS A 128 -10.82 -25.65 10.06
C HIS A 128 -12.17 -25.31 10.70
N MET A 129 -12.95 -26.35 11.03
CA MET A 129 -13.98 -26.23 12.04
C MET A 129 -13.27 -25.80 13.30
N ARG A 130 -13.58 -24.59 13.78
CA ARG A 130 -13.20 -24.15 15.12
C ARG A 130 -13.72 -25.19 16.09
N GLY A 131 -12.80 -25.95 16.69
CA GLY A 131 -13.10 -26.75 17.87
C GLY A 131 -13.55 -25.78 18.96
N ALA A 132 -14.83 -25.89 19.33
CA ALA A 132 -15.31 -25.36 20.59
C ALA A 132 -14.66 -26.21 21.69
N LEU A 133 -13.74 -25.59 22.42
CA LEU A 133 -13.37 -26.03 23.76
C LEU A 133 -14.41 -25.46 24.74
N ARG A 134 -14.95 -26.38 25.54
CA ARG A 134 -15.94 -26.26 26.65
C ARG A 134 -17.39 -26.44 26.26
#